data_AF-A0A1L9VHZ3-F1
#
_entry.id   AF-A0A1L9VHZ3-F1
#
_cell.length_a   1.000
_cell.length_b   1.000
_cell.length_c   1.000
_cell.angle_alpha   90.00
_cell.angle_beta   90.00
_cell.angle_gamma   90.00
#
_symmetry.space_group_name_H-M   'P 1'
#
loop_
_entity.id
_entity.type
_entity.pdbx_description
1 polymer ?
#
loop_
_entity_poly.entity_id
_entity_poly.type
_entity_poly.pdbx_seq_one_letter_code
_entity_poly.pdbx_strand_id
1 'polypeptide(L)'
;MDAGADPIYRWAPQSEAQPCNLNFLARQKNVHLRHLEVSEPPLSRLELWATYLVVLGRGESLARYLGVPLLSDFVEEKFNKLFSTCSPPLAETDNAQGSNMLSWVDVIREFESDQVEYTDDGTCRFPIQGLLVQISETDYTIMQSGILQKLLNLWPDPRDVQEELETVELAIAEVSEWNQYALQGRTVTPFNKTTNCFIP
;
A
#
# COMPACT_ATOMS: atom_id res chain seq x y z
N MET A 1 -40.42 -24.75 -25.50
CA MET A 1 -40.63 -23.44 -24.86
C MET A 1 -39.38 -23.15 -24.09
N ASP A 2 -38.64 -22.21 -24.63
CA ASP A 2 -37.33 -21.73 -24.20
C ASP A 2 -37.47 -20.83 -22.97
N ALA A 3 -36.49 -20.88 -22.08
CA ALA A 3 -35.91 -19.73 -21.36
C ALA A 3 -34.92 -20.26 -20.32
N GLY A 4 -33.66 -20.36 -20.74
CA GLY A 4 -32.52 -20.55 -19.84
C GLY A 4 -32.42 -19.41 -18.83
N ALA A 5 -32.26 -19.77 -17.56
CA ALA A 5 -31.82 -18.84 -16.54
C ALA A 5 -30.28 -18.75 -16.64
N ASP A 6 -29.84 -17.67 -17.26
CA ASP A 6 -28.46 -17.23 -17.36
C ASP A 6 -27.92 -16.90 -15.95
N PRO A 7 -26.82 -17.49 -15.46
CA PRO A 7 -26.24 -17.10 -14.19
C PRO A 7 -25.37 -15.87 -14.42
N ILE A 8 -26.01 -14.72 -14.68
CA ILE A 8 -25.31 -13.44 -14.67
C ILE A 8 -24.82 -13.23 -13.23
N TYR A 9 -23.50 -13.34 -13.07
CA TYR A 9 -22.67 -12.96 -11.94
C TYR A 9 -23.33 -11.93 -11.02
N ARG A 10 -24.06 -12.43 -10.03
CA ARG A 10 -24.53 -11.65 -8.89
C ARG A 10 -23.36 -11.54 -7.92
N TRP A 11 -22.48 -10.57 -8.13
CA TRP A 11 -21.60 -10.09 -7.08
C TRP A 11 -22.46 -9.34 -6.06
N ALA A 12 -23.26 -10.06 -5.27
CA ALA A 12 -23.73 -9.49 -4.03
C ALA A 12 -22.53 -9.54 -3.08
N PRO A 13 -22.05 -8.41 -2.50
CA PRO A 13 -21.09 -8.49 -1.42
C PRO A 13 -21.83 -9.14 -0.23
N GLN A 14 -21.69 -10.46 -0.12
CA GLN A 14 -21.84 -11.13 1.17
C GLN A 14 -20.61 -10.76 1.96
N SER A 15 -20.69 -9.71 2.76
CA SER A 15 -19.67 -9.44 3.75
C SER A 15 -20.38 -8.85 4.96
N GLU A 16 -20.56 -9.68 5.99
CA GLU A 16 -20.47 -9.20 7.36
C GLU A 16 -19.25 -8.27 7.38
N ALA A 17 -19.46 -6.97 7.62
CA ALA A 17 -18.40 -5.98 7.52
C ALA A 17 -17.23 -6.41 8.42
N GLN A 18 -16.25 -7.10 7.83
CA GLN A 18 -14.97 -7.28 8.47
C GLN A 18 -14.46 -5.85 8.71
N PRO A 19 -14.01 -5.52 9.93
CA PRO A 19 -13.39 -4.22 10.15
C PRO A 19 -12.24 -4.13 9.15
N CYS A 20 -12.38 -3.23 8.17
CA CYS A 20 -11.33 -2.95 7.20
C CYS A 20 -10.13 -2.47 8.00
N ASN A 21 -9.20 -3.37 8.31
CA ASN A 21 -7.96 -3.04 9.01
C ASN A 21 -7.03 -2.42 7.97
N LEU A 22 -7.34 -1.17 7.62
CA LEU A 22 -6.60 -0.41 6.63
C LEU A 22 -5.26 0.02 7.24
N ASN A 23 -4.17 -0.39 6.60
CA ASN A 23 -2.82 -0.07 7.02
C ASN A 23 -2.30 1.15 6.25
N PHE A 24 -2.38 2.30 6.90
CA PHE A 24 -1.83 3.56 6.41
C PHE A 24 -0.30 3.61 6.40
N LEU A 25 0.39 2.64 7.01
CA LEU A 25 1.85 2.63 7.12
C LEU A 25 2.49 1.55 6.24
N ALA A 26 1.73 0.59 5.72
CA ALA A 26 2.22 -0.37 4.75
C ALA A 26 2.47 0.30 3.38
N ARG A 27 3.57 -0.09 2.72
CA ARG A 27 3.89 0.37 1.37
C ARG A 27 4.80 -0.61 0.64
N GLN A 28 4.46 -0.91 -0.61
CA GLN A 28 5.37 -1.53 -1.57
C GLN A 28 6.12 -0.45 -2.35
N LYS A 29 7.46 -0.49 -2.31
CA LYS A 29 8.33 0.56 -2.88
C LYS A 29 8.18 0.75 -4.41
N ASN A 30 7.71 -0.26 -5.13
CA ASN A 30 7.66 -0.27 -6.60
C ASN A 30 6.25 -0.30 -7.18
N VAL A 31 5.22 -0.10 -6.36
CA VAL A 31 3.83 -0.04 -6.82
C VAL A 31 3.39 1.42 -6.76
N HIS A 32 2.92 1.92 -7.90
CA HIS A 32 2.33 3.24 -8.02
C HIS A 32 1.02 3.09 -8.78
N LEU A 33 -0.05 3.63 -8.22
CA LEU A 33 -1.32 3.76 -8.90
C LEU A 33 -1.37 5.09 -9.63
N ARG A 34 -2.24 5.15 -10.62
CA ARG A 34 -2.61 6.37 -11.32
C ARG A 34 -4.12 6.37 -11.49
N HIS A 35 -4.69 7.55 -11.62
CA HIS A 35 -6.11 7.74 -11.90
C HIS A 35 -6.50 7.02 -13.20
N LEU A 36 -7.74 6.54 -13.22
CA LEU A 36 -8.30 5.81 -14.35
C LEU A 36 -8.79 6.79 -15.41
N GLU A 37 -8.01 6.96 -16.47
CA GLU A 37 -8.40 7.81 -17.60
C GLU A 37 -9.25 7.06 -18.63
N VAL A 38 -10.33 7.70 -19.10
CA VAL A 38 -11.24 7.11 -20.11
C VAL A 38 -10.55 6.89 -21.47
N SER A 39 -9.54 7.70 -21.81
CA SER A 39 -8.83 7.65 -23.09
C SER A 39 -7.82 6.50 -23.23
N GLU A 40 -7.58 5.75 -22.17
CA GLU A 40 -6.58 4.68 -22.15
C GLU A 40 -7.02 3.43 -22.94
N PRO A 41 -6.07 2.68 -23.54
CA PRO A 41 -6.37 1.41 -24.18
C PRO A 41 -7.05 0.41 -23.20
N PRO A 42 -7.98 -0.44 -23.66
CA PRO A 42 -8.65 -1.42 -22.79
C PRO A 42 -7.72 -2.32 -21.97
N LEU A 43 -6.61 -2.80 -22.56
CA LEU A 43 -5.68 -3.69 -21.86
C LEU A 43 -4.91 -2.98 -20.75
N SER A 44 -4.36 -1.80 -21.02
CA SER A 44 -3.66 -0.97 -20.02
C SER A 44 -4.56 -0.61 -18.83
N ARG A 45 -5.87 -0.48 -19.06
CA ARG A 45 -6.86 -0.29 -17.99
C ARG A 45 -7.07 -1.54 -17.15
N LEU A 46 -7.18 -2.73 -17.76
CA LEU A 46 -7.32 -3.99 -17.01
C LEU A 46 -6.11 -4.26 -16.11
N GLU A 47 -4.90 -3.95 -16.57
CA GLU A 47 -3.69 -4.04 -15.75
C GLU A 47 -3.73 -3.08 -14.55
N LEU A 48 -4.21 -1.85 -14.77
CA LEU A 48 -4.39 -0.87 -13.70
C LEU A 48 -5.44 -1.35 -12.68
N TRP A 49 -6.58 -1.89 -13.13
CA TRP A 49 -7.60 -2.50 -12.26
C TRP A 49 -7.04 -3.62 -11.40
N ALA A 50 -6.27 -4.53 -12.00
CA ALA A 50 -5.64 -5.61 -11.27
C ALA A 50 -4.74 -5.06 -10.16
N THR A 51 -4.04 -3.94 -10.42
CA THR A 51 -3.18 -3.29 -9.43
C THR A 51 -3.99 -2.66 -8.28
N TYR A 52 -5.11 -1.98 -8.57
CA TYR A 52 -6.03 -1.47 -7.54
C TYR A 52 -6.56 -2.60 -6.65
N LEU A 53 -6.99 -3.71 -7.24
CA LEU A 53 -7.51 -4.87 -6.50
C LEU A 53 -6.45 -5.52 -5.61
N VAL A 54 -5.19 -5.55 -6.05
CA VAL A 54 -4.07 -6.05 -5.24
C VAL A 54 -3.83 -5.16 -4.02
N VAL A 55 -3.85 -3.83 -4.18
CA VAL A 55 -3.70 -2.87 -3.07
C VAL A 55 -4.85 -3.02 -2.06
N LEU A 56 -6.09 -3.01 -2.56
CA LEU A 56 -7.29 -3.21 -1.73
C LEU A 56 -7.29 -4.57 -1.02
N GLY A 57 -6.89 -5.64 -1.71
CA GLY A 57 -6.84 -6.99 -1.16
C GLY A 57 -5.83 -7.16 -0.03
N ARG A 58 -4.85 -6.26 0.09
CA ARG A 58 -3.89 -6.22 1.21
C ARG A 58 -4.33 -5.32 2.36
N GLY A 59 -5.41 -4.57 2.18
CA GLY A 59 -5.83 -3.54 3.14
C GLY A 59 -4.81 -2.40 3.25
N GLU A 60 -4.16 -2.01 2.15
CA GLU A 60 -3.25 -0.86 2.13
C GLU A 60 -3.97 0.41 1.61
N SER A 61 -3.53 1.59 2.03
CA SER A 61 -4.14 2.88 1.65
C SER A 61 -4.02 3.17 0.14
N LEU A 62 -5.15 3.39 -0.54
CA LEU A 62 -5.18 3.82 -1.92
C LEU A 62 -4.64 5.24 -2.10
N ALA A 63 -4.95 6.16 -1.18
CA ALA A 63 -4.46 7.54 -1.18
C ALA A 63 -2.94 7.58 -1.30
N ARG A 64 -2.25 6.77 -0.48
CA ARG A 64 -0.81 6.63 -0.54
C ARG A 64 -0.30 6.15 -1.89
N TYR A 65 -0.92 5.12 -2.47
CA TYR A 65 -0.49 4.59 -3.76
C TYR A 65 -0.76 5.51 -4.94
N LEU A 66 -1.75 6.40 -4.81
CA LEU A 66 -2.06 7.48 -5.75
C LEU A 66 -1.22 8.74 -5.53
N GLY A 67 -0.35 8.75 -4.51
CA GLY A 67 0.55 9.86 -4.22
C GLY A 67 -0.10 11.03 -3.49
N VAL A 68 -1.26 10.82 -2.86
CA VAL A 68 -1.85 11.79 -1.94
C VAL A 68 -0.93 11.91 -0.72
N PRO A 69 -0.53 13.13 -0.31
CA PRO A 69 0.37 13.31 0.81
C PRO A 69 -0.35 13.02 2.13
N LEU A 70 0.05 11.95 2.82
CA LEU A 70 -0.51 11.57 4.10
C LEU A 70 0.41 11.97 5.26
N LEU A 71 -0.14 12.24 6.44
CA LEU A 71 0.66 12.51 7.63
C LEU A 71 1.45 11.26 8.07
N SER A 72 0.88 10.08 7.85
CA SER A 72 1.55 8.78 8.02
C SER A 72 2.87 8.68 7.25
N ASP A 73 2.98 9.28 6.06
CA ASP A 73 4.24 9.32 5.29
C ASP A 73 5.32 10.12 6.02
N PHE A 74 4.94 11.25 6.63
CA PHE A 74 5.85 12.07 7.42
C PHE A 74 6.29 11.34 8.70
N VAL A 75 5.37 10.64 9.37
CA VAL A 75 5.70 9.89 10.59
C VAL A 75 6.65 8.74 10.30
N GLU A 76 6.42 7.98 9.23
CA GLU A 76 7.31 6.92 8.78
C GLU A 76 8.73 7.46 8.51
N GLU A 77 8.84 8.60 7.82
CA GLU A 77 10.12 9.27 7.59
C GLU A 77 10.80 9.70 8.89
N LYS A 78 10.03 10.19 9.88
CA LYS A 78 10.57 10.59 11.18
C LYS A 78 11.08 9.40 11.97
N PHE A 79 10.36 8.29 12.01
CA PHE A 79 10.82 7.08 12.68
C PHE A 79 12.11 6.55 12.07
N ASN A 80 12.19 6.53 10.74
CA ASN A 80 13.42 6.11 10.05
C ASN A 80 14.65 7.00 10.38
N LYS A 81 14.44 8.25 10.81
CA LYS A 81 15.50 9.19 11.22
C LYS A 81 15.85 9.14 12.71
N LEU A 82 15.04 8.48 13.54
CA LEU A 82 15.32 8.33 14.97
C LEU A 82 16.38 7.28 15.25
N PHE A 83 16.51 6.29 14.35
CA PHE A 83 17.45 5.20 14.48
C PHE A 83 18.74 5.46 13.73
N SER A 84 19.80 4.75 14.13
CA SER A 84 21.12 4.83 13.51
C SER A 84 21.14 4.40 12.03
N THR A 85 20.16 3.61 11.60
CA THR A 85 20.00 3.14 10.21
C THR A 85 18.62 3.47 9.67
N CYS A 86 18.52 3.75 8.37
CA CYS A 86 17.23 4.04 7.71
C CYS A 86 16.28 2.82 7.65
N SER A 87 16.79 1.61 7.87
CA SER A 87 16.00 0.38 7.92
C SER A 87 16.55 -0.56 9.00
N PRO A 88 15.69 -1.40 9.61
CA PRO A 88 16.11 -2.33 10.66
C PRO A 88 17.24 -3.26 10.17
N PRO A 89 18.39 -3.32 10.87
CA PRO A 89 19.45 -4.26 10.52
C PRO A 89 19.05 -5.69 10.88
N LEU A 90 19.36 -6.66 10.02
CA LEU A 90 19.13 -8.08 10.27
C LEU A 90 20.45 -8.76 10.64
N ALA A 91 20.40 -9.70 11.59
CA ALA A 91 21.58 -10.41 12.10
C ALA A 91 22.17 -11.41 11.07
N GLU A 92 21.33 -11.99 10.20
CA GLU A 92 21.76 -12.97 9.20
C GLU A 92 21.38 -12.52 7.78
N THR A 93 22.39 -12.38 6.92
CA THR A 93 22.26 -11.96 5.51
C THR A 93 21.92 -13.09 4.52
N ASP A 94 21.47 -14.26 4.97
CA ASP A 94 21.36 -15.44 4.09
C ASP A 94 20.05 -15.60 3.33
N ASN A 95 19.07 -14.71 3.54
CA ASN A 95 17.92 -14.59 2.64
C ASN A 95 17.74 -13.14 2.17
N ALA A 96 18.57 -12.75 1.21
CA ALA A 96 18.50 -11.46 0.50
C ALA A 96 17.12 -11.15 -0.13
N GLN A 97 16.20 -12.12 -0.15
CA GLN A 97 14.82 -11.93 -0.61
C GLN A 97 13.88 -11.34 0.46
N GLY A 98 14.20 -11.45 1.76
CA GLY A 98 13.33 -11.02 2.87
C GLY A 98 13.68 -9.65 3.47
N SER A 99 14.89 -9.14 3.23
CA SER A 99 15.39 -7.89 3.82
C SER A 99 14.67 -6.62 3.33
N ASN A 100 13.92 -6.69 2.23
CA ASN A 100 13.25 -5.52 1.66
C ASN A 100 11.81 -5.32 2.16
N MET A 101 11.30 -6.17 3.05
CA MET A 101 9.93 -6.03 3.58
C MET A 101 9.84 -5.41 4.98
N LEU A 102 10.86 -5.55 5.83
CA LEU A 102 10.75 -5.14 7.23
C LEU A 102 11.05 -3.64 7.41
N SER A 103 10.06 -2.88 7.89
CA SER A 103 10.21 -1.44 8.21
C SER A 103 10.42 -1.20 9.70
N TRP A 104 10.90 -0.01 10.07
CA TRP A 104 10.95 0.40 11.48
C TRP A 104 9.56 0.47 12.11
N VAL A 105 8.51 0.75 11.33
CA VAL A 105 7.12 0.72 11.83
C VAL A 105 6.73 -0.68 12.28
N ASP A 106 7.07 -1.71 11.50
CA ASP A 106 6.77 -3.11 11.84
C ASP A 106 7.51 -3.52 13.11
N VAL A 107 8.80 -3.17 13.17
CA VAL A 107 9.64 -3.42 14.35
C VAL A 107 9.08 -2.72 15.60
N ILE A 108 8.73 -1.43 15.52
CA ILE A 108 8.13 -0.72 16.66
C ILE A 108 6.83 -1.39 17.08
N ARG A 109 5.95 -1.75 16.13
CA ARG A 109 4.63 -2.32 16.42
C ARG A 109 4.69 -3.67 17.11
N GLU A 110 5.60 -4.54 16.68
CA GLU A 110 5.69 -5.94 17.13
C GLU A 110 6.73 -6.16 18.22
N PHE A 111 7.51 -5.13 18.60
CA PHE A 111 8.55 -5.28 19.59
C PHE A 111 8.02 -5.66 20.97
N GLU A 112 8.56 -6.75 21.51
CA GLU A 112 8.30 -7.24 22.86
C GLU A 112 9.63 -7.38 23.62
N SER A 113 9.72 -6.77 24.81
CA SER A 113 10.98 -6.66 25.55
C SER A 113 11.48 -7.96 26.16
N ASP A 114 10.63 -8.97 26.29
CA ASP A 114 10.93 -10.29 26.86
C ASP A 114 11.66 -11.23 25.88
N GLN A 115 11.68 -10.90 24.59
CA GLN A 115 12.33 -11.70 23.53
C GLN A 115 13.73 -11.19 23.15
N VAL A 116 14.33 -10.34 24.00
CA VAL A 116 15.60 -9.65 23.70
C VAL A 116 16.79 -10.44 24.22
N GLU A 117 17.73 -10.72 23.33
CA GLU A 117 19.03 -11.32 23.62
C GLU A 117 20.13 -10.25 23.53
N TYR A 118 20.94 -10.16 24.59
CA TYR A 118 22.11 -9.27 24.63
C TYR A 118 23.36 -10.02 24.14
N THR A 119 24.15 -9.36 23.30
CA THR A 119 25.41 -9.92 22.78
C THR A 119 26.62 -9.17 23.35
N ASP A 120 27.75 -9.86 23.43
CA ASP A 120 28.99 -9.32 24.01
C ASP A 120 29.58 -8.12 23.23
N ASP A 121 29.10 -7.86 22.01
CA ASP A 121 29.50 -6.74 21.16
C ASP A 121 28.71 -5.44 21.43
N GLY A 122 27.82 -5.43 22.43
CA GLY A 122 27.00 -4.27 22.77
C GLY A 122 25.79 -4.08 21.84
N THR A 123 25.36 -5.13 21.16
CA THR A 123 24.12 -5.14 20.37
C THR A 123 23.01 -5.94 21.06
N CYS A 124 21.78 -5.72 20.60
CA CYS A 124 20.59 -6.43 21.06
C CYS A 124 19.94 -7.12 19.87
N ARG A 125 19.50 -8.37 20.06
CA ARG A 125 18.83 -9.19 19.04
C ARG A 125 17.44 -9.59 19.50
N PHE A 126 16.48 -9.58 18.59
CA PHE A 126 15.12 -10.06 18.86
C PHE A 126 14.41 -10.43 17.54
N PRO A 127 13.47 -11.39 17.56
CA PRO A 127 12.74 -11.81 16.36
C PRO A 127 11.57 -10.86 16.05
N ILE A 128 11.35 -10.52 14.78
CA ILE A 128 10.18 -9.81 14.25
C ILE A 128 9.76 -10.47 12.94
N GLN A 129 8.49 -10.86 12.79
CA GLN A 129 7.98 -11.54 11.59
C GLN A 129 8.85 -12.73 11.09
N GLY A 130 9.50 -13.46 12.01
CA GLY A 130 10.41 -14.57 11.68
C GLY A 130 11.80 -14.16 11.20
N LEU A 131 12.12 -12.86 11.20
CA LEU A 131 13.44 -12.29 10.93
C LEU A 131 14.14 -11.90 12.23
N LEU A 132 15.44 -12.14 12.34
CA LEU A 132 16.23 -11.75 13.50
C LEU A 132 16.78 -10.33 13.32
N VAL A 133 16.22 -9.37 14.04
CA VAL A 133 16.63 -7.96 14.03
C VAL A 133 17.80 -7.78 15.00
N GLN A 134 18.83 -7.03 14.59
CA GLN A 134 19.98 -6.69 15.41
C GLN A 134 20.17 -5.17 15.44
N ILE A 135 20.15 -4.55 16.62
CA ILE A 135 20.27 -3.10 16.78
C ILE A 135 21.30 -2.72 17.84
N SER A 136 21.77 -1.48 17.81
CA SER A 136 22.68 -0.95 18.83
C SER A 136 21.98 -0.79 20.19
N GLU A 137 22.73 -0.77 21.29
CA GLU A 137 22.20 -0.46 22.63
C GLU A 137 21.47 0.90 22.69
N THR A 138 21.97 1.90 21.95
CA THR A 138 21.35 3.23 21.84
C THR A 138 19.97 3.14 21.18
N ASP A 139 19.87 2.47 20.03
CA ASP A 139 18.60 2.27 19.33
C ASP A 139 17.64 1.43 20.16
N TYR A 140 18.15 0.43 20.88
CA TYR A 140 17.39 -0.40 21.81
C TYR A 140 16.78 0.43 22.95
N THR A 141 17.52 1.38 23.51
CA THR A 141 17.00 2.27 24.56
C THR A 141 15.81 3.10 24.07
N ILE A 142 15.85 3.55 22.81
CA ILE A 142 14.73 4.25 22.16
C ILE A 142 13.52 3.31 22.04
N MET A 143 13.71 2.07 21.57
CA MET A 143 12.67 1.05 21.45
C MET A 143 12.03 0.72 22.80
N GLN A 144 12.86 0.44 23.81
CA GLN A 144 12.45 0.02 25.14
C GLN A 144 11.61 1.08 25.86
N SER A 145 11.77 2.37 25.52
CA SER A 145 10.95 3.44 26.08
C SER A 145 9.44 3.26 25.86
N GLY A 146 9.05 2.50 24.83
CA GLY A 146 7.66 2.27 24.43
C GLY A 146 6.96 3.54 23.92
N ILE A 147 7.65 4.67 23.80
CA ILE A 147 7.04 5.94 23.39
C ILE A 147 6.61 5.87 21.92
N LEU A 148 7.40 5.20 21.08
CA LEU A 148 7.10 5.03 19.66
C LEU A 148 5.88 4.11 19.44
N GLN A 149 5.75 3.04 20.22
CA GLN A 149 4.56 2.19 20.22
C GLN A 149 3.30 2.96 20.62
N LYS A 150 3.38 3.76 21.69
CA LYS A 150 2.27 4.62 22.10
C LYS A 150 1.88 5.62 21.02
N LEU A 151 2.87 6.22 20.34
CA LEU A 151 2.61 7.12 19.21
C LEU A 151 1.96 6.38 18.04
N LEU A 152 2.42 5.18 17.70
CA LEU A 152 1.81 4.32 16.66
C LEU A 152 0.37 3.94 16.99
N ASN A 153 0.04 3.68 18.25
CA ASN A 153 -1.31 3.31 18.67
C ASN A 153 -2.34 4.45 18.55
N LEU A 154 -1.88 5.70 18.34
CA LEU A 154 -2.78 6.82 18.05
C LEU A 154 -3.24 6.87 16.59
N TRP A 155 -2.70 5.98 15.75
CA TRP A 155 -3.04 5.91 14.32
C TRP A 155 -4.19 4.93 14.07
N PRO A 156 -5.01 5.17 13.02
CA PRO A 156 -4.84 6.21 12.00
C PRO A 156 -5.26 7.62 12.42
N ASP A 157 -4.56 8.65 11.93
CA ASP A 157 -4.97 10.04 12.11
C ASP A 157 -6.25 10.33 11.31
N PRO A 158 -7.24 11.03 11.88
CA PRO A 158 -8.50 11.33 11.20
C PRO A 158 -8.34 12.06 9.84
N ARG A 159 -7.26 12.83 9.65
CA ARG A 159 -6.99 13.51 8.38
C ARG A 159 -6.61 12.50 7.29
N ASP A 160 -5.75 11.55 7.61
CA ASP A 160 -5.37 10.50 6.67
C ASP A 160 -6.59 9.63 6.31
N VAL A 161 -7.47 9.38 7.27
CA VAL A 161 -8.74 8.67 7.01
C VAL A 161 -9.65 9.46 6.06
N GLN A 162 -9.72 10.78 6.20
CA GLN A 162 -10.50 11.64 5.32
C GLN A 162 -9.93 11.66 3.89
N GLU A 163 -8.61 11.80 3.75
CA GLU A 163 -7.93 11.75 2.44
C GLU A 163 -8.12 10.40 1.74
N GLU A 164 -8.08 9.29 2.49
CA GLU A 164 -8.40 7.96 1.96
C GLU A 164 -9.85 7.88 1.50
N LEU A 165 -10.79 8.38 2.29
CA LEU A 165 -12.22 8.36 1.92
C LEU A 165 -12.46 9.12 0.62
N GLU A 166 -11.92 10.34 0.50
CA GLU A 166 -12.02 11.15 -0.72
C GLU A 166 -11.39 10.45 -1.92
N THR A 167 -10.24 9.80 -1.72
CA THR A 167 -9.57 9.03 -2.77
C THR A 167 -10.40 7.84 -3.23
N VAL A 168 -11.00 7.10 -2.29
CA VAL A 168 -11.87 5.96 -2.59
C VAL A 168 -13.12 6.42 -3.34
N GLU A 169 -13.75 7.52 -2.91
CA GLU A 169 -14.92 8.10 -3.58
C GLU A 169 -14.59 8.51 -5.02
N LEU A 170 -13.45 9.16 -5.24
CA LEU A 170 -12.97 9.51 -6.58
C LEU A 170 -12.73 8.26 -7.43
N ALA A 171 -12.04 7.26 -6.90
CA ALA A 171 -11.82 6.00 -7.61
C ALA A 171 -13.16 5.35 -8.01
N ILE A 172 -14.15 5.32 -7.11
CA ILE A 172 -15.51 4.80 -7.40
C ILE A 172 -16.17 5.58 -8.54
N ALA A 173 -16.04 6.90 -8.56
CA ALA A 173 -16.57 7.74 -9.62
C ALA A 173 -15.91 7.40 -10.98
N GLU A 174 -14.59 7.25 -11.01
CA GLU A 174 -13.84 6.86 -12.21
C GLU A 174 -14.22 5.45 -12.71
N VAL A 175 -14.37 4.46 -11.80
CA VAL A 175 -14.89 3.12 -12.12
C VAL A 175 -16.25 3.23 -12.82
N SER A 176 -17.12 4.06 -12.25
CA SER A 176 -18.51 4.18 -12.66
C SER A 176 -18.64 4.82 -14.03
N GLU A 177 -17.87 5.88 -14.30
CA GLU A 177 -17.78 6.51 -15.61
C GLU A 177 -17.29 5.51 -16.67
N TRP A 178 -16.24 4.74 -16.34
CA TRP A 178 -15.74 3.71 -17.23
C TRP A 178 -16.78 2.63 -17.53
N ASN A 179 -17.49 2.14 -16.52
CA ASN A 179 -18.54 1.14 -16.70
C ASN A 179 -19.62 1.64 -17.65
N GLN A 180 -20.02 2.92 -17.52
CA GLN A 180 -20.95 3.56 -18.46
C GLN A 180 -20.37 3.65 -19.87
N TYR A 181 -19.09 4.03 -20.02
CA TYR A 181 -18.42 4.08 -21.32
C TYR A 181 -18.37 2.71 -22.01
N ALA A 182 -18.02 1.66 -21.27
CA ALA A 182 -17.95 0.28 -21.76
C ALA A 182 -19.33 -0.21 -22.23
N LEU A 183 -20.39 0.07 -21.45
CA LEU A 183 -21.78 -0.27 -21.81
C LEU A 183 -22.26 0.45 -23.09
N GLN A 184 -21.71 1.63 -23.40
CA GLN A 184 -22.05 2.39 -24.61
C GLN A 184 -21.35 1.86 -25.88
N GLY A 185 -20.46 0.86 -25.78
CA GLY A 185 -19.81 0.24 -26.95
C GLY A 185 -18.93 1.18 -27.77
N ARG A 186 -18.52 2.33 -27.22
CA ARG A 186 -17.64 3.27 -27.92
C ARG A 186 -16.22 2.71 -27.89
N THR A 187 -15.73 2.23 -29.03
CA THR A 187 -14.30 2.02 -29.25
C THR A 187 -13.66 3.36 -29.55
N VAL A 188 -12.57 3.72 -28.85
CA VAL A 188 -11.71 4.82 -29.26
C VAL A 188 -11.23 4.52 -30.69
N THR A 189 -11.75 5.24 -31.68
CA THR A 189 -11.17 5.23 -33.02
C THR A 189 -9.77 5.81 -32.92
N PRO A 190 -8.71 5.10 -33.32
CA PRO A 190 -7.39 5.68 -33.37
C PRO A 190 -7.43 6.90 -34.30
N PHE A 191 -6.92 8.01 -33.80
CA PHE A 191 -6.80 9.27 -34.54
C PHE A 191 -5.97 9.01 -35.80
N ASN A 192 -6.62 8.82 -36.95
CA ASN A 192 -5.94 8.76 -38.24
C ASN A 192 -5.36 10.15 -38.55
N LYS A 193 -4.07 10.36 -38.22
CA LYS A 193 -3.28 11.42 -38.87
C LYS A 193 -3.06 10.99 -40.32
N THR A 194 -4.04 11.29 -41.16
CA THR A 194 -3.86 11.22 -42.62
C THR A 194 -3.16 12.51 -43.05
N THR A 195 -1.89 12.34 -43.38
CA THR A 195 -1.07 13.04 -44.37
C THR A 195 -1.66 14.33 -44.97
N ASN A 196 -0.93 15.44 -44.81
CA ASN A 196 -0.90 16.52 -45.80
C ASN A 196 0.51 17.12 -45.84
N CYS A 197 1.41 16.43 -46.56
CA CYS A 197 2.57 17.07 -47.17
C CYS A 197 2.19 17.41 -48.62
N PHE A 198 1.77 18.64 -48.85
CA PHE A 198 1.68 19.21 -50.20
C PHE A 198 2.96 20.03 -50.44
N ILE A 199 3.75 19.59 -51.42
CA ILE A 199 4.81 20.37 -52.08
C ILE A 199 4.29 20.68 -53.48
N PRO A 200 4.38 21.94 -53.94
CA PRO A 200 5.24 22.19 -55.11
C PRO A 200 6.42 23.10 -54.77
#